data_AF-A0A4D7X0C9-F1
#
_entry.id   AF-A0A4D7X0C9-F1
#
_cell.length_a   1.000
_cell.length_b   1.000
_cell.length_c   1.000
_cell.angle_alpha   90.00
_cell.angle_beta   90.00
_cell.angle_gamma   90.00
#
_symmetry.space_group_name_H-M   'P 1'
#
loop_
_entity.id
_entity.type
_entity.pdbx_description
1 polymer ?
#
loop_
_entity_poly.entity_id
_entity_poly.type
_entity_poly.pdbx_seq_one_letter_code
_entity_poly.pdbx_strand_id
1 'polypeptide(L)'
;MKPVLFAALISCFSVAAYAACTDSQQQCVIYKNGNVATEGGCTVSKCQSADAQVLKWKLKNGKGVTVEIGKNGKVLVNKKPGAKANNSNASGMGLTCYAADADKREQFCSTNY
;
A
#
# COMPACT_ATOMS: atom_id res chain seq x y z
N MET A 1 46.02 -14.64 14.26
CA MET A 1 45.44 -14.30 12.94
C MET A 1 44.97 -15.57 12.25
N LYS A 2 43.66 -15.76 12.06
CA LYS A 2 43.07 -16.69 11.09
C LYS A 2 41.59 -16.32 10.93
N PRO A 3 41.12 -15.95 9.73
CA PRO A 3 39.83 -15.31 9.55
C PRO A 3 38.70 -16.34 9.61
N VAL A 4 37.64 -15.95 10.32
CA VAL A 4 36.36 -16.66 10.42
C VAL A 4 35.70 -16.62 9.05
N LEU A 5 35.48 -17.79 8.44
CA LEU A 5 34.70 -17.95 7.22
C LEU A 5 33.23 -17.66 7.54
N PHE A 6 32.79 -16.43 7.28
CA PHE A 6 31.38 -16.10 7.16
C PHE A 6 30.84 -16.69 5.86
N ALA A 7 30.20 -17.85 5.96
CA ALA A 7 29.34 -18.39 4.92
C ALA A 7 28.10 -17.48 4.81
N ALA A 8 28.16 -16.51 3.91
CA ALA A 8 27.02 -15.69 3.54
C ALA A 8 26.02 -16.56 2.76
N LEU A 9 24.99 -17.03 3.46
CA LEU A 9 23.74 -17.48 2.86
C LEU A 9 23.09 -16.28 2.17
N ILE A 10 23.38 -16.11 0.88
CA ILE A 10 22.61 -15.25 -0.01
C ILE A 10 21.29 -15.97 -0.24
N SER A 11 20.36 -15.77 0.70
CA SER A 11 18.96 -16.09 0.53
C SER A 11 18.44 -15.27 -0.65
N CYS A 12 18.24 -15.93 -1.79
CA CYS A 12 17.48 -15.44 -2.93
C CYS A 12 16.05 -15.11 -2.47
N PHE A 13 15.87 -13.93 -1.89
CA PHE A 13 14.56 -13.32 -1.82
C PHE A 13 14.18 -12.96 -3.26
N SER A 14 13.35 -13.82 -3.86
CA SER A 14 12.59 -13.52 -5.06
C SER A 14 11.63 -12.36 -4.77
N VAL A 15 12.18 -11.15 -4.60
CA VAL A 15 11.41 -9.93 -4.71
C VAL A 15 11.11 -9.77 -6.18
N ALA A 16 9.82 -9.85 -6.54
CA ALA A 16 9.36 -9.36 -7.82
C ALA A 16 9.99 -7.98 -8.02
N ALA A 17 10.93 -7.90 -8.97
CA ALA A 17 11.72 -6.69 -9.20
C ALA A 17 10.80 -5.67 -9.88
N TYR A 18 10.06 -4.92 -9.08
CA TYR A 18 9.47 -3.67 -9.54
C TYR A 18 10.64 -2.74 -9.87
N ALA A 19 10.85 -2.48 -11.16
CA ALA A 19 12.08 -1.89 -11.68
C ALA A 19 12.27 -0.40 -11.29
N ALA A 20 11.26 0.26 -10.72
CA ALA A 20 11.40 1.55 -10.05
C ALA A 20 10.28 1.69 -9.00
N CYS A 21 10.67 1.82 -7.74
CA CYS A 21 9.78 2.25 -6.68
C CYS A 21 10.14 3.69 -6.29
N THR A 22 9.14 4.55 -6.20
CA THR A 22 9.30 5.92 -5.71
C THR A 22 8.54 6.07 -4.41
N ASP A 23 9.21 6.65 -3.41
CA ASP A 23 8.61 6.98 -2.12
C ASP A 23 8.17 8.44 -2.11
N SER A 24 6.94 8.68 -1.68
CA SER A 24 6.38 10.03 -1.56
C SER A 24 5.74 10.22 -0.19
N GLN A 25 5.99 11.36 0.47
CA GLN A 25 5.20 11.73 1.64
C GLN A 25 3.78 12.12 1.22
N GLN A 26 2.80 11.56 1.91
CA GLN A 26 1.39 11.73 1.63
C GLN A 26 0.62 11.89 2.94
N GLN A 27 -0.59 12.41 2.86
CA GLN A 27 -1.57 12.28 3.92
C GLN A 27 -2.28 10.93 3.76
N CYS A 28 -2.31 10.12 4.82
CA CYS A 28 -3.04 8.86 4.83
C CYS A 28 -4.14 8.88 5.88
N VAL A 29 -5.27 8.26 5.54
CA VAL A 29 -6.42 8.11 6.43
C VAL A 29 -6.93 6.68 6.37
N ILE A 30 -7.27 6.11 7.51
CA ILE A 30 -7.99 4.85 7.62
C ILE A 30 -9.40 5.17 8.10
N TYR A 31 -10.40 4.83 7.29
CA TYR A 31 -11.79 4.89 7.69
C TYR A 31 -12.26 3.53 8.19
N LYS A 32 -13.05 3.53 9.26
CA LYS A 32 -13.81 2.37 9.75
C LYS A 32 -15.27 2.74 9.87
N ASN A 33 -16.13 2.00 9.17
CA ASN A 33 -17.57 2.25 9.10
C ASN A 33 -17.90 3.72 8.78
N GLY A 34 -17.15 4.33 7.85
CA GLY A 34 -17.33 5.72 7.43
C GLY A 34 -16.68 6.79 8.33
N ASN A 35 -16.17 6.41 9.50
CA ASN A 35 -15.53 7.33 10.45
C ASN A 35 -14.00 7.26 10.36
N VAL A 36 -13.30 8.37 10.62
CA VAL A 36 -11.84 8.40 10.70
C VAL A 36 -11.39 7.59 11.91
N ALA A 37 -10.70 6.47 11.66
CA ALA A 37 -10.13 5.64 12.70
C ALA A 37 -8.68 6.02 13.00
N THR A 38 -7.92 6.42 11.98
CA THR A 38 -6.53 6.86 12.11
C THR A 38 -6.20 7.78 10.94
N GLU A 39 -5.43 8.82 11.20
CA GLU A 39 -5.01 9.80 10.19
C GLU A 39 -3.58 10.28 10.49
N GLY A 40 -2.84 10.63 9.45
CA GLY A 40 -1.57 11.33 9.57
C GLY A 40 -0.68 11.22 8.34
N GLY A 41 0.50 11.85 8.42
CA GLY A 41 1.53 11.71 7.41
C GLY A 41 2.01 10.27 7.29
N CYS A 42 2.19 9.82 6.06
CA CYS A 42 2.68 8.49 5.70
C CYS A 42 3.64 8.60 4.51
N THR A 43 4.51 7.62 4.36
CA THR A 43 5.26 7.43 3.11
C THR A 43 4.55 6.38 2.29
N VAL A 44 4.16 6.74 1.07
CA VAL A 44 3.60 5.81 0.08
C VAL A 44 4.71 5.43 -0.89
N SER A 45 5.08 4.16 -0.88
CA SER A 45 5.96 3.55 -1.87
C SER A 45 5.13 3.10 -3.07
N LYS A 46 5.36 3.71 -4.23
CA LYS A 46 4.73 3.35 -5.50
C LYS A 46 5.74 2.62 -6.37
N CYS A 47 5.49 1.35 -6.58
CA CYS A 47 6.28 0.46 -7.41
C CYS A 47 5.51 0.16 -8.69
N GLN A 48 6.10 0.38 -9.86
CA GLN A 48 5.45 0.13 -11.14
C GLN A 48 6.21 -0.89 -11.98
N SER A 49 5.48 -1.79 -12.63
CA SER A 49 5.97 -2.73 -13.62
C SER A 49 5.07 -2.73 -14.85
N ALA A 50 5.45 -3.47 -15.90
CA ALA A 50 4.65 -3.61 -17.12
C ALA A 50 3.25 -4.20 -16.86
N ASP A 51 3.09 -4.99 -15.79
CA ASP A 51 1.88 -5.75 -15.52
C ASP A 51 1.07 -5.24 -14.33
N ALA A 52 1.66 -4.43 -13.46
CA ALA A 52 0.99 -3.97 -12.25
C ALA A 52 1.60 -2.68 -11.68
N GLN A 53 0.78 -1.97 -10.91
CA GLN A 53 1.19 -0.94 -9.98
C GLN A 53 0.97 -1.45 -8.55
N VAL A 54 1.96 -1.30 -7.69
CA VAL A 54 1.87 -1.66 -6.27
C VAL A 54 2.15 -0.45 -5.41
N LEU A 55 1.25 -0.18 -4.49
CA LEU A 55 1.30 0.90 -3.53
C LEU A 55 1.45 0.30 -2.14
N LYS A 56 2.41 0.77 -1.36
CA LYS A 56 2.62 0.31 0.01
C LYS A 56 2.75 1.50 0.92
N TRP A 57 2.03 1.49 2.04
CA TRP A 57 2.22 2.48 3.08
C TRP A 57 1.84 1.92 4.44
N LYS A 58 2.31 2.60 5.48
CA LYS A 58 1.98 2.29 6.87
C LYS A 58 1.85 3.61 7.63
N LEU A 59 0.72 3.76 8.32
CA LEU A 59 0.54 4.84 9.29
C LEU A 59 1.29 4.50 10.59
N LYS A 60 1.85 5.51 11.26
CA LYS A 60 2.71 5.36 12.46
C LYS A 60 2.07 4.49 13.55
N ASN A 61 0.75 4.60 13.73
CA ASN A 61 -0.06 3.81 14.67
C ASN A 61 -1.15 2.97 13.98
N GLY A 62 -1.02 2.77 12.66
CA GLY A 62 -2.04 2.11 11.85
C GLY A 62 -1.56 0.79 11.24
N LYS A 63 -2.50 0.14 10.57
CA LYS A 63 -2.22 -1.07 9.79
C LYS A 63 -1.40 -0.70 8.55
N GLY A 64 -0.39 -1.51 8.23
CA GLY A 64 0.25 -1.46 6.93
C GLY A 64 -0.73 -1.92 5.85
N VAL A 65 -0.70 -1.27 4.71
CA VAL A 65 -1.51 -1.66 3.55
C VAL A 65 -0.65 -1.77 2.32
N THR A 66 -0.94 -2.80 1.53
CA THR A 66 -0.42 -2.99 0.19
C THR A 66 -1.60 -3.03 -0.76
N VAL A 67 -1.61 -2.17 -1.76
CA VAL A 67 -2.60 -2.16 -2.84
C VAL A 67 -1.89 -2.54 -4.12
N GLU A 68 -2.31 -3.63 -4.74
CA GLU A 68 -1.80 -4.08 -6.04
C GLU A 68 -2.90 -3.87 -7.08
N ILE A 69 -2.56 -3.19 -8.17
CA ILE A 69 -3.47 -2.85 -9.27
C ILE A 69 -2.89 -3.50 -10.52
N GLY A 70 -3.49 -4.59 -10.96
CA GLY A 70 -3.09 -5.27 -12.20
C GLY A 70 -3.48 -4.45 -13.43
N LYS A 71 -2.79 -4.68 -14.56
CA LYS A 71 -3.09 -4.03 -15.85
C LYS A 71 -4.53 -4.20 -16.35
N ASN A 72 -5.22 -5.24 -15.87
CA ASN A 72 -6.63 -5.53 -16.16
C ASN A 72 -7.60 -4.81 -15.19
N GLY A 73 -7.10 -3.92 -14.33
CA GLY A 73 -7.89 -3.19 -13.34
C GLY A 73 -8.25 -4.00 -12.09
N LYS A 74 -7.81 -5.27 -11.97
CA LYS A 74 -8.03 -6.05 -10.75
C LYS A 74 -7.22 -5.45 -9.60
N VAL A 75 -7.89 -5.20 -8.48
CA VAL A 75 -7.29 -4.65 -7.28
C VAL A 75 -7.18 -5.73 -6.22
N LEU A 76 -6.00 -5.86 -5.61
CA LEU A 76 -5.78 -6.61 -4.39
C LEU A 76 -5.41 -5.63 -3.28
N VAL A 77 -6.01 -5.78 -2.12
CA VAL A 77 -5.66 -5.02 -0.92
C VAL A 77 -5.20 -6.03 0.14
N ASN A 78 -3.95 -5.93 0.56
CA ASN A 78 -3.30 -6.88 1.45
C ASN A 78 -3.44 -8.34 0.97
N LYS A 79 -3.19 -8.57 -0.33
CA LYS A 79 -3.30 -9.87 -1.01
C LYS A 79 -4.71 -10.48 -1.06
N LYS A 80 -5.75 -9.73 -0.66
CA LYS A 80 -7.15 -10.14 -0.79
C LYS A 80 -7.83 -9.38 -1.92
N PRO A 81 -8.83 -9.96 -2.61
CA PRO A 81 -9.64 -9.23 -3.58
C PRO A 81 -10.15 -7.93 -2.96
N GLY A 82 -9.97 -6.82 -3.67
CA GLY A 82 -10.39 -5.52 -3.20
C GLY A 82 -10.87 -4.64 -4.34
N ALA A 83 -11.19 -3.40 -4.01
CA ALA A 83 -11.62 -2.41 -4.98
C ALA A 83 -11.27 -1.00 -4.52
N LYS A 84 -11.30 -0.06 -5.46
CA LYS A 84 -11.38 1.36 -5.13
C LYS A 84 -12.68 1.60 -4.34
N ALA A 85 -12.57 2.22 -3.18
CA ALA A 85 -13.70 2.56 -2.34
C ALA A 85 -14.13 4.00 -2.62
N ASN A 86 -15.44 4.22 -2.73
CA ASN A 86 -15.98 5.57 -2.83
C ASN A 86 -16.26 6.07 -1.42
N ASN A 87 -15.72 7.22 -1.06
CA ASN A 87 -15.89 7.84 0.24
C ASN A 87 -15.90 9.35 0.06
N SER A 88 -17.08 9.96 0.22
CA SER A 88 -17.26 11.40 -0.06
C SER A 88 -16.39 12.29 0.83
N ASN A 89 -16.15 11.89 2.09
CA ASN A 89 -15.29 12.63 3.01
C ASN A 89 -13.84 12.60 2.53
N ALA A 90 -13.37 11.42 2.14
CA ALA A 90 -12.02 11.25 1.60
C ALA A 90 -11.84 11.96 0.26
N SER A 91 -12.84 11.87 -0.63
CA SER A 91 -12.85 12.58 -1.92
C SER A 91 -12.79 14.10 -1.75
N GLY A 92 -13.51 14.65 -0.76
CA GLY A 92 -13.46 16.08 -0.42
C GLY A 92 -12.08 16.55 0.05
N MET A 93 -11.26 15.63 0.55
CA MET A 93 -9.86 15.86 0.95
C MET A 93 -8.85 15.53 -0.17
N GLY A 94 -9.32 15.14 -1.36
CA GLY A 94 -8.45 14.71 -2.47
C GLY A 94 -7.77 13.35 -2.26
N LEU A 95 -8.32 12.50 -1.38
CA LEU A 95 -7.79 11.18 -1.09
C LEU A 95 -8.39 10.12 -2.02
N THR A 96 -7.56 9.14 -2.40
CA THR A 96 -8.03 7.91 -3.05
C THR A 96 -8.05 6.77 -2.06
N CYS A 97 -9.16 6.04 -1.98
CA CYS A 97 -9.38 4.96 -1.03
C CYS A 97 -9.46 3.58 -1.67
N TYR A 98 -9.01 2.57 -0.92
CA TYR A 98 -9.06 1.16 -1.27
C TYR A 98 -9.58 0.32 -0.10
N ALA A 99 -10.31 -0.75 -0.39
CA ALA A 99 -10.80 -1.70 0.61
C ALA A 99 -10.70 -3.15 0.12
N ALA A 100 -10.42 -4.07 1.04
CA ALA A 100 -10.36 -5.52 0.80
C ALA A 100 -11.71 -6.23 1.03
N ASP A 101 -12.69 -5.52 1.57
CA ASP A 101 -13.97 -6.05 2.02
C ASP A 101 -15.08 -5.59 1.05
N ALA A 102 -16.05 -6.47 0.78
CA ALA A 102 -17.18 -6.19 -0.09
C ALA A 102 -18.06 -5.05 0.46
N ASP A 103 -18.21 -5.00 1.79
CA ASP A 103 -18.94 -3.94 2.50
C ASP A 103 -18.12 -2.65 2.64
N LYS A 104 -16.83 -2.69 2.26
CA LYS A 104 -15.87 -1.58 2.33
C LYS A 104 -15.84 -0.91 3.71
N ARG A 105 -16.01 -1.70 4.78
CA ARG A 105 -16.08 -1.21 6.17
C ARG A 105 -14.77 -0.61 6.64
N GLU A 106 -13.63 -1.20 6.23
CA GLU A 106 -12.29 -0.66 6.49
C GLU A 106 -11.70 -0.18 5.17
N GLN A 107 -11.42 1.12 5.08
CA GLN A 107 -10.89 1.76 3.87
C GLN A 107 -9.56 2.42 4.18
N PHE A 108 -8.59 2.20 3.29
CA PHE A 108 -7.26 2.76 3.37
C PHE A 108 -7.11 3.81 2.28
N CYS A 109 -6.87 5.06 2.69
CA CYS A 109 -6.85 6.20 1.79
C CYS A 109 -5.50 6.90 1.86
N SER A 110 -5.05 7.45 0.73
CA SER A 110 -3.91 8.36 0.68
C SER A 110 -4.16 9.48 -0.33
N THR A 111 -3.48 10.62 -0.14
CA THR A 111 -3.37 11.63 -1.20
C THR A 111 -2.59 11.06 -2.38
N ASN A 112 -2.90 11.59 -3.57
CA ASN A 112 -2.32 11.22 -4.86
C ASN A 112 -0.85 10.78 -4.78
N TYR A 113 -0.56 9.60 -5.33
CA TYR A 113 0.77 8.98 -5.44
C TYR A 113 1.22 8.84 -6.91
#